data_AF-A0A4U6WCR7-F1
#
_entry.id   AF-A0A4U6WCR7-F1
#
_cell.length_a   1.000
_cell.length_b   1.000
_cell.length_c   1.000
_cell.angle_alpha   90.00
_cell.angle_beta   90.00
_cell.angle_gamma   90.00
#
_symmetry.space_group_name_H-M   'P 1'
#
loop_
_entity.id
_entity.type
_entity.pdbx_description
1 polymer ?
#
loop_
_entity_poly.entity_id
_entity_poly.type
_entity_poly.pdbx_seq_one_letter_code
_entity_poly.pdbx_strand_id
1 'polypeptide(L)'
;MATTTAANAAAALTGAITTALRPPAAAALRAPAAAALRAPAAAHGGIPATPALHPAAASAAPSSSPADLSRWPQRRGYSQFASGFTPLKPKPLESIIDVERAKGLSPEHLVAAWDDYHLGRGHIGASMKTKLYHLLEQRSSTCRHFVIPLWKGSGYTTMFMQVQMPYMIFTGLEDYKARGTQASPYYTVTHYTEFAETKDTVLIRGDVVFTSKLTDSEAKTLLETAHSFYLNDVRYRLVERFNKETHEFEFKDVLQVLDMPTM
;
A
#
# COMPACT_ATOMS: atom_id res chain seq x y z
N MET A 1 -20.78 -31.07 -10.15
CA MET A 1 -21.66 -29.98 -9.65
C MET A 1 -20.88 -28.88 -8.90
N ALA A 2 -19.59 -28.64 -9.17
CA ALA A 2 -18.80 -27.63 -8.43
C ALA A 2 -18.73 -26.24 -9.13
N THR A 3 -19.01 -26.19 -10.44
CA THR A 3 -18.80 -25.01 -11.30
C THR A 3 -19.83 -23.89 -11.10
N THR A 4 -21.04 -24.19 -10.62
CA THR A 4 -22.12 -23.21 -10.45
C THR A 4 -21.89 -22.26 -9.25
N THR A 5 -21.06 -22.65 -8.28
CA THR A 5 -20.91 -21.92 -7.02
C THR A 5 -20.08 -20.64 -7.17
N ALA A 6 -19.07 -20.63 -8.06
CA ALA A 6 -18.17 -19.49 -8.25
C ALA A 6 -18.83 -18.31 -9.00
N ALA A 7 -19.61 -18.60 -10.04
CA ALA A 7 -20.35 -17.57 -10.78
C ALA A 7 -21.42 -16.89 -9.89
N ASN A 8 -22.18 -17.69 -9.13
CA ASN A 8 -23.12 -17.17 -8.15
C ASN A 8 -22.42 -16.39 -7.01
N ALA A 9 -21.21 -16.79 -6.62
CA ALA A 9 -20.42 -16.03 -5.65
C ALA A 9 -20.00 -14.66 -6.19
N ALA A 10 -19.63 -14.51 -7.46
CA ALA A 10 -19.29 -13.22 -8.06
C ALA A 10 -20.51 -12.27 -8.14
N ALA A 11 -21.68 -12.77 -8.56
CA ALA A 11 -22.92 -12.00 -8.57
C ALA A 11 -23.37 -11.60 -7.15
N ALA A 12 -23.28 -12.52 -6.18
CA ALA A 12 -23.55 -12.22 -4.77
C ALA A 12 -22.56 -11.20 -4.19
N LEU A 13 -21.28 -11.28 -4.59
CA LEU A 13 -20.28 -10.28 -4.22
C LEU A 13 -20.63 -8.89 -4.78
N THR A 14 -21.14 -8.83 -6.01
CA THR A 14 -21.60 -7.58 -6.64
C THR A 14 -22.75 -6.95 -5.86
N GLY A 15 -23.73 -7.76 -5.42
CA GLY A 15 -24.81 -7.31 -4.55
C GLY A 15 -24.32 -6.82 -3.18
N ALA A 16 -23.41 -7.58 -2.54
CA ALA A 16 -22.84 -7.22 -1.24
C ALA A 16 -21.95 -5.97 -1.30
N ILE A 17 -21.09 -5.84 -2.31
CA ILE A 17 -20.21 -4.69 -2.52
C ILE A 17 -21.03 -3.43 -2.84
N THR A 18 -22.02 -3.52 -3.74
CA THR A 18 -22.90 -2.40 -4.08
C THR A 18 -23.73 -1.93 -2.87
N THR A 19 -24.16 -2.87 -2.01
CA THR A 19 -24.91 -2.54 -0.79
C THR A 19 -24.01 -1.94 0.30
N ALA A 20 -22.79 -2.45 0.47
CA ALA A 20 -21.85 -1.98 1.51
C ALA A 20 -21.17 -0.64 1.18
N LEU A 21 -21.08 -0.27 -0.11
CA LEU A 21 -20.46 0.98 -0.56
C LEU A 21 -21.43 2.17 -0.69
N ARG A 22 -22.73 1.97 -0.41
CA ARG A 22 -23.71 3.07 -0.43
C ARG A 22 -23.50 4.00 0.77
N PRO A 23 -23.20 5.30 0.59
CA PRO A 23 -23.11 6.22 1.71
C PRO A 23 -24.47 6.35 2.40
N PRO A 24 -24.52 6.50 3.75
CA PRO A 24 -25.76 6.83 4.43
C PRO A 24 -26.30 8.15 3.88
N ALA A 25 -27.62 8.23 3.70
CA ALA A 25 -28.24 9.46 3.21
C ALA A 25 -27.91 10.62 4.17
N ALA A 26 -27.26 11.66 3.63
CA ALA A 26 -26.80 12.78 4.44
C ALA A 26 -27.99 13.54 5.04
N ALA A 27 -28.28 13.30 6.31
CA ALA A 27 -29.18 14.13 7.08
C ALA A 27 -28.55 15.53 7.21
N ALA A 28 -29.15 16.51 6.52
CA ALA A 28 -28.61 17.86 6.41
C ALA A 28 -28.69 18.63 7.75
N LEU A 29 -27.65 18.50 8.57
CA LEU A 29 -27.44 19.34 9.74
C LEU A 29 -26.89 20.72 9.29
N ARG A 30 -27.75 21.74 9.36
CA ARG A 30 -27.38 23.14 9.12
C ARG A 30 -26.45 23.62 10.24
N ALA A 31 -25.25 24.06 9.90
CA ALA A 31 -24.39 24.83 10.81
C ALA A 31 -24.81 26.31 10.82
N PRO A 32 -24.88 26.99 11.98
CA PRO A 32 -25.09 28.44 12.05
C PRO A 32 -23.78 29.19 11.81
N ALA A 33 -23.88 30.41 11.29
CA ALA A 33 -22.73 31.30 11.07
C ALA A 33 -22.55 32.30 12.22
N ALA A 34 -21.31 32.52 12.63
CA ALA A 34 -20.82 33.66 13.40
C ALA A 34 -19.28 33.63 13.34
N ALA A 35 -18.51 34.72 13.42
CA ALA A 35 -18.67 36.16 13.25
C ALA A 35 -17.24 36.70 13.50
N ALA A 36 -16.79 37.72 12.76
CA ALA A 36 -15.40 38.21 12.87
C ALA A 36 -15.19 39.08 14.12
N LEU A 37 -13.95 39.14 14.64
CA LEU A 37 -13.49 40.17 15.58
C LEU A 37 -12.01 40.52 15.34
N ARG A 38 -11.65 41.77 15.67
CA ARG A 38 -10.41 42.47 15.23
C ARG A 38 -9.25 42.33 16.22
N ALA A 39 -8.04 42.64 15.74
CA ALA A 39 -6.83 42.88 16.54
C ALA A 39 -6.92 44.16 17.41
N PRO A 40 -5.88 44.43 18.23
CA PRO A 40 -4.95 45.50 17.85
C PRO A 40 -3.45 45.16 18.05
N ALA A 41 -2.57 46.11 17.72
CA ALA A 41 -1.10 45.96 17.67
C ALA A 41 -0.35 47.06 18.45
N ALA A 42 0.90 46.78 18.86
CA ALA A 42 2.00 47.73 19.18
C ALA A 42 3.27 46.96 19.63
N ALA A 43 4.51 47.50 19.71
CA ALA A 43 5.27 48.41 18.83
C ALA A 43 6.77 48.53 19.29
N HIS A 44 7.69 48.79 18.34
CA HIS A 44 9.02 49.45 18.46
C HIS A 44 10.28 48.83 19.13
N GLY A 45 11.43 49.04 18.45
CA GLY A 45 12.83 49.08 18.95
C GLY A 45 13.64 47.78 18.77
N GLY A 46 14.87 47.73 18.21
CA GLY A 46 15.77 48.72 17.59
C GLY A 46 17.03 48.04 16.98
N ILE A 47 17.83 48.74 16.17
CA ILE A 47 19.05 48.29 15.41
C ILE A 47 20.16 49.35 15.69
N PRO A 48 21.50 49.08 15.79
CA PRO A 48 22.40 48.25 14.95
C PRO A 48 23.34 47.29 15.76
N ALA A 49 24.48 46.68 15.32
CA ALA A 49 25.33 46.82 14.12
C ALA A 49 26.16 45.55 13.76
N THR A 50 26.96 45.61 12.69
CA THR A 50 28.12 44.76 12.31
C THR A 50 29.42 45.61 12.34
N PRO A 51 30.67 45.15 11.99
CA PRO A 51 31.16 43.85 11.47
C PRO A 51 32.46 43.31 12.14
N ALA A 52 33.04 42.19 11.65
CA ALA A 52 34.45 42.10 11.13
C ALA A 52 35.06 40.67 11.02
N LEU A 53 35.63 40.40 9.83
CA LEU A 53 36.88 39.67 9.50
C LEU A 53 37.06 38.13 9.70
N HIS A 54 37.64 37.52 8.65
CA HIS A 54 38.21 36.16 8.57
C HIS A 54 39.61 36.07 9.24
N PRO A 55 40.16 34.86 9.41
CA PRO A 55 41.10 34.36 8.38
C PRO A 55 40.84 32.91 7.91
N ALA A 56 41.48 32.52 6.81
CA ALA A 56 41.41 31.18 6.22
C ALA A 56 42.65 30.34 6.54
N ALA A 57 42.51 29.01 6.61
CA ALA A 57 43.57 28.04 6.29
C ALA A 57 43.07 26.58 6.21
N ALA A 58 43.84 25.77 5.45
CA ALA A 58 43.99 24.32 5.55
C ALA A 58 42.86 23.37 5.07
N SER A 59 43.05 22.90 3.84
CA SER A 59 42.54 21.65 3.27
C SER A 59 42.68 20.42 4.18
N ALA A 60 41.63 19.61 4.27
CA ALA A 60 41.70 18.16 4.44
C ALA A 60 40.44 17.51 3.85
N ALA A 61 40.60 16.67 2.82
CA ALA A 61 39.50 15.88 2.30
C ALA A 61 39.25 14.64 3.18
N PRO A 62 38.04 14.43 3.73
CA PRO A 62 37.71 13.18 4.38
C PRO A 62 37.46 12.11 3.31
N SER A 63 38.27 11.06 3.30
CA SER A 63 38.06 9.88 2.48
C SER A 63 36.72 9.21 2.86
N SER A 64 35.82 9.10 1.90
CA SER A 64 34.52 8.45 2.09
C SER A 64 34.70 6.93 2.19
N SER A 65 34.96 6.43 3.40
CA SER A 65 34.80 5.02 3.71
C SER A 65 33.33 4.62 3.52
N PRO A 66 33.00 3.43 2.98
CA PRO A 66 31.62 2.99 2.83
C PRO A 66 30.92 2.97 4.18
N ALA A 67 29.85 3.76 4.31
CA ALA A 67 29.13 3.86 5.58
C ALA A 67 28.49 2.51 5.94
N ASP A 68 28.91 1.91 7.05
CA ASP A 68 28.35 0.66 7.56
C ASP A 68 26.84 0.79 7.83
N LEU A 69 26.03 0.21 6.95
CA LEU A 69 24.57 0.27 7.00
C LEU A 69 23.95 -0.75 7.95
N SER A 70 24.73 -1.66 8.54
CA SER A 70 24.23 -2.75 9.40
C SER A 70 23.52 -2.29 10.68
N ARG A 71 23.66 -1.01 11.06
CA ARG A 71 23.12 -0.40 12.28
C ARG A 71 21.82 0.35 12.05
N TRP A 72 20.77 -0.37 11.68
CA TRP A 72 19.42 0.17 11.68
C TRP A 72 18.71 -0.07 13.03
N PRO A 73 17.92 0.88 13.56
CA PRO A 73 17.21 0.68 14.82
C PRO A 73 16.27 -0.54 14.80
N GLN A 74 16.54 -1.50 15.69
CA GLN A 74 15.73 -2.70 15.91
C GLN A 74 14.46 -2.41 16.72
N ARG A 75 13.50 -1.65 16.16
CA ARG A 75 12.18 -1.45 16.80
C ARG A 75 11.19 -2.53 16.37
N ARG A 76 10.97 -3.55 17.23
CA ARG A 76 9.85 -4.49 17.08
C ARG A 76 8.53 -3.80 17.40
N GLY A 77 7.81 -3.35 16.38
CA GLY A 77 6.42 -2.91 16.49
C GLY A 77 5.47 -3.98 15.96
N TYR A 78 4.97 -4.86 16.83
CA TYR A 78 3.88 -5.78 16.49
C TYR A 78 2.67 -4.97 16.01
N SER A 79 2.07 -5.40 14.90
CA SER A 79 0.88 -4.75 14.34
C SER A 79 -0.33 -5.05 15.23
N GLN A 80 -0.86 -4.03 15.91
CA GLN A 80 -2.05 -4.19 16.74
C GLN A 80 -3.32 -4.07 15.89
N PHE A 81 -4.01 -5.19 15.64
CA PHE A 81 -5.36 -5.18 15.07
C PHE A 81 -6.26 -6.22 15.75
N ALA A 82 -7.38 -5.76 16.32
CA ALA A 82 -8.51 -6.59 16.72
C ALA A 82 -9.82 -5.76 16.66
N SER A 83 -10.80 -6.27 15.89
CA SER A 83 -12.18 -5.79 15.68
C SER A 83 -12.43 -4.30 15.39
N GLY A 84 -13.14 -4.03 14.28
CA GLY A 84 -13.53 -2.69 13.85
C GLY A 84 -12.45 -2.04 12.99
N PHE A 85 -12.64 -2.08 11.66
CA PHE A 85 -11.69 -1.50 10.71
C PHE A 85 -11.59 0.02 10.88
N THR A 86 -10.62 0.44 11.68
CA THR A 86 -10.07 1.79 11.58
C THR A 86 -9.17 1.79 10.33
N PRO A 87 -9.33 2.73 9.38
CA PRO A 87 -8.46 2.81 8.22
C PRO A 87 -7.01 2.80 8.68
N LEU A 88 -6.22 1.92 8.08
CA LEU A 88 -4.80 1.71 8.37
C LEU A 88 -4.13 3.07 8.57
N LYS A 89 -3.79 3.43 9.82
CA LYS A 89 -2.92 4.58 10.03
C LYS A 89 -1.57 4.17 9.43
N PRO A 90 -1.13 4.78 8.31
CA PRO A 90 0.16 4.43 7.75
C PRO A 90 1.21 4.60 8.83
N LYS A 91 2.10 3.61 8.96
CA LYS A 91 3.39 3.87 9.60
C LYS A 91 4.12 4.81 8.61
N PRO A 92 4.35 6.09 8.95
CA PRO A 92 5.01 6.99 8.01
C PRO A 92 6.43 6.49 7.78
N LEU A 93 7.04 6.79 6.63
CA LEU A 93 8.29 6.16 6.22
C LEU A 93 9.41 6.42 7.23
N GLU A 94 9.45 7.60 7.85
CA GLU A 94 10.40 7.97 8.91
C GLU A 94 10.25 7.17 10.22
N SER A 95 9.14 6.46 10.42
CA SER A 95 8.97 5.52 11.54
C SER A 95 9.58 4.14 11.25
N ILE A 96 9.87 3.86 9.98
CA ILE A 96 10.45 2.60 9.49
C ILE A 96 11.94 2.81 9.22
N ILE A 97 12.31 3.93 8.58
CA ILE A 97 13.64 4.23 8.04
C ILE A 97 14.18 5.58 8.51
N ASP A 98 15.50 5.73 8.55
CA ASP A 98 16.14 7.05 8.61
C ASP A 98 16.09 7.69 7.20
N VAL A 99 15.10 8.56 6.98
CA VAL A 99 14.84 9.18 5.67
C VAL A 99 15.98 10.11 5.26
N GLU A 100 16.61 10.83 6.20
CA GLU A 100 17.74 11.72 5.89
C GLU A 100 18.98 10.95 5.49
N ARG A 101 19.30 9.85 6.18
CA ARG A 101 20.37 8.93 5.76
C ARG A 101 20.07 8.29 4.40
N ALA A 102 18.81 7.89 4.18
CA ALA A 102 18.37 7.28 2.92
C ALA A 102 18.42 8.24 1.72
N LYS A 103 18.26 9.56 1.92
CA LYS A 103 18.45 10.55 0.84
C LYS A 103 19.86 10.52 0.24
N GLY A 104 20.89 10.18 1.02
CA GLY A 104 22.28 10.09 0.57
C GLY A 104 22.67 8.78 -0.12
N LEU A 105 21.79 7.77 -0.15
CA LEU A 105 22.06 6.49 -0.82
C LEU A 105 21.79 6.59 -2.33
N SER A 106 22.45 5.74 -3.13
CA SER A 106 22.01 5.48 -4.51
C SER A 106 20.69 4.68 -4.50
N PRO A 107 19.91 4.65 -5.61
CA PRO A 107 18.69 3.86 -5.69
C PRO A 107 18.91 2.38 -5.35
N GLU A 108 20.02 1.80 -5.80
CA GLU A 108 20.37 0.39 -5.59
C GLU A 108 20.65 0.10 -4.12
N HIS A 109 21.44 0.96 -3.46
CA HIS A 109 21.72 0.84 -2.03
C HIS A 109 20.49 1.13 -1.15
N LEU A 110 19.59 2.01 -1.59
CA LEU A 110 18.32 2.24 -0.92
C LEU A 110 17.43 0.99 -0.93
N VAL A 111 17.31 0.34 -2.10
CA VAL A 111 16.53 -0.91 -2.24
C VAL A 111 17.16 -2.04 -1.42
N ALA A 112 18.48 -2.22 -1.49
CA ALA A 112 19.19 -3.22 -0.68
C ALA A 112 18.95 -3.02 0.82
N ALA A 113 19.09 -1.78 1.32
CA ALA A 113 18.84 -1.47 2.74
C ALA A 113 17.35 -1.68 3.14
N TRP A 114 16.41 -1.49 2.22
CA TRP A 114 14.98 -1.73 2.44
C TRP A 114 14.66 -3.23 2.52
N ASP A 115 15.26 -4.04 1.65
CA ASP A 115 15.09 -5.49 1.64
C ASP A 115 15.74 -6.13 2.90
N ASP A 116 16.98 -5.74 3.22
CA ASP A 116 17.70 -6.15 4.45
C ASP A 116 16.93 -5.77 5.72
N TYR A 117 16.25 -4.61 5.74
CA TYR A 117 15.42 -4.21 6.88
C TYR A 117 14.22 -5.15 7.10
N HIS A 118 13.59 -5.64 6.03
CA HIS A 118 12.39 -6.48 6.16
C HIS A 118 12.71 -7.98 6.28
N LEU A 119 13.90 -8.41 5.85
CA LEU A 119 14.36 -9.79 5.90
C LEU A 119 14.19 -10.43 7.30
N GLY A 120 13.44 -11.54 7.35
CA GLY A 120 13.19 -12.29 8.58
C GLY A 120 12.30 -11.59 9.63
N ARG A 121 11.61 -10.48 9.28
CA ARG A 121 10.80 -9.70 10.23
C ARG A 121 9.29 -9.91 10.13
N GLY A 122 8.79 -10.86 9.33
CA GLY A 122 7.35 -11.06 9.11
C GLY A 122 6.70 -9.96 8.26
N HIS A 123 7.46 -9.38 7.34
CA HIS A 123 7.04 -8.29 6.45
C HIS A 123 7.61 -8.54 5.05
N ILE A 124 6.89 -8.10 4.03
CA ILE A 124 7.34 -8.19 2.64
C ILE A 124 7.95 -6.85 2.24
N GLY A 125 9.27 -6.83 2.05
CA GLY A 125 9.96 -5.74 1.37
C GLY A 125 9.88 -5.93 -0.14
N ALA A 126 9.54 -4.87 -0.87
CA ALA A 126 9.69 -4.77 -2.32
C ALA A 126 9.90 -3.31 -2.74
N SER A 127 10.21 -3.07 -4.01
CA SER A 127 10.27 -1.75 -4.61
C SER A 127 9.75 -1.77 -6.06
N MET A 128 9.38 -0.61 -6.60
CA MET A 128 9.08 -0.47 -8.02
C MET A 128 9.52 0.89 -8.58
N LYS A 129 9.61 0.98 -9.91
CA LYS A 129 9.88 2.24 -10.61
C LYS A 129 8.70 3.20 -10.55
N THR A 130 8.97 4.51 -10.49
CA THR A 130 7.95 5.55 -10.33
C THR A 130 6.90 5.51 -11.45
N LYS A 131 7.33 5.24 -12.69
CA LYS A 131 6.42 5.05 -13.84
C LYS A 131 5.43 3.88 -13.66
N LEU A 132 5.86 2.79 -13.01
CA LEU A 132 4.97 1.65 -12.74
C LEU A 132 3.97 1.98 -11.63
N TYR A 133 4.42 2.69 -10.59
CA TYR A 133 3.53 3.17 -9.53
C TYR A 133 2.41 4.05 -10.10
N HIS A 134 2.72 5.02 -10.96
CA HIS A 134 1.70 5.88 -11.56
C HIS A 134 0.75 5.11 -12.50
N LEU A 135 1.21 4.07 -13.20
CA LEU A 135 0.33 3.20 -13.99
C LEU A 135 -0.67 2.44 -13.10
N LEU A 136 -0.18 1.88 -11.99
CA LEU A 136 -1.00 1.23 -10.97
C LEU A 136 -2.02 2.21 -10.34
N GLU A 137 -1.59 3.42 -10.00
CA GLU A 137 -2.42 4.49 -9.45
C GLU A 137 -3.50 4.97 -10.43
N GLN A 138 -3.13 5.24 -11.68
CA GLN A 138 -4.05 5.60 -12.74
C GLN A 138 -5.12 4.52 -12.93
N ARG A 139 -4.71 3.24 -13.01
CA ARG A 139 -5.63 2.11 -13.23
C ARG A 139 -6.55 1.85 -12.05
N SER A 140 -6.01 1.87 -10.83
CA SER A 140 -6.78 1.68 -9.61
C SER A 140 -7.74 2.82 -9.28
N SER A 141 -7.51 4.03 -9.80
CA SER A 141 -8.40 5.18 -9.57
C SER A 141 -9.90 4.88 -9.84
N THR A 142 -10.17 4.12 -10.91
CA THR A 142 -11.52 3.71 -11.36
C THR A 142 -11.80 2.21 -11.21
N CYS A 143 -10.77 1.37 -11.17
CA CYS A 143 -10.91 -0.07 -10.96
C CYS A 143 -10.30 -0.46 -9.60
N ARG A 144 -11.09 -0.37 -8.52
CA ARG A 144 -10.59 -0.50 -7.13
C ARG A 144 -10.69 -1.91 -6.55
N HIS A 145 -11.41 -2.82 -7.20
CA HIS A 145 -11.73 -4.12 -6.63
C HIS A 145 -11.27 -5.24 -7.56
N PHE A 146 -10.78 -6.34 -7.01
CA PHE A 146 -10.53 -7.54 -7.82
C PHE A 146 -10.55 -8.81 -6.95
N VAL A 147 -10.52 -9.97 -7.60
CA VAL A 147 -10.37 -11.27 -6.95
C VAL A 147 -9.22 -12.04 -7.58
N ILE A 148 -8.32 -12.58 -6.76
CA ILE A 148 -7.18 -13.39 -7.22
C ILE A 148 -7.11 -14.72 -6.46
N PRO A 149 -6.75 -15.83 -7.12
CA PRO A 149 -6.49 -17.10 -6.46
C PRO A 149 -5.15 -17.05 -5.72
N LEU A 150 -5.11 -17.61 -4.51
CA LEU A 150 -3.89 -17.95 -3.80
C LEU A 150 -3.76 -19.47 -3.73
N TRP A 151 -2.74 -20.04 -4.36
CA TRP A 151 -2.49 -21.48 -4.34
C TRP A 151 -2.12 -21.96 -2.92
N LYS A 152 -2.68 -23.09 -2.51
CA LYS A 152 -2.52 -23.74 -1.19
C LYS A 152 -2.02 -25.19 -1.31
N GLY A 153 -1.32 -25.52 -2.39
CA GLY A 153 -0.74 -26.86 -2.63
C GLY A 153 -1.70 -27.83 -3.33
N SER A 154 -2.94 -27.95 -2.86
CA SER A 154 -3.96 -28.88 -3.41
C SER A 154 -5.22 -28.17 -3.94
N GLY A 155 -5.10 -26.90 -4.32
CA GLY A 155 -6.21 -26.02 -4.68
C GLY A 155 -5.87 -24.56 -4.35
N TYR A 156 -6.85 -23.66 -4.43
CA TYR A 156 -6.66 -22.24 -4.12
C TYR A 156 -7.69 -21.70 -3.10
N THR A 157 -7.30 -20.65 -2.38
CA THR A 157 -8.22 -19.76 -1.67
C THR A 157 -8.39 -18.49 -2.48
N THR A 158 -9.62 -18.04 -2.74
CA THR A 158 -9.83 -16.76 -3.42
C THR A 158 -9.67 -15.60 -2.45
N MET A 159 -8.83 -14.64 -2.81
CA MET A 159 -8.61 -13.39 -2.06
C MET A 159 -9.38 -12.26 -2.74
N PHE A 160 -10.16 -11.51 -1.97
CA PHE A 160 -10.71 -10.23 -2.38
C PHE A 160 -9.67 -9.13 -2.13
N MET A 161 -9.38 -8.35 -3.16
CA MET A 161 -8.45 -7.23 -3.11
C MET A 161 -9.20 -5.91 -3.25
N GLN A 162 -8.86 -4.95 -2.40
CA GLN A 162 -9.29 -3.56 -2.49
C GLN A 162 -8.04 -2.67 -2.67
N VAL A 163 -8.02 -1.84 -3.71
CA VAL A 163 -6.93 -0.92 -4.02
C VAL A 163 -7.42 0.51 -3.82
N GLN A 164 -6.78 1.21 -2.90
CA GLN A 164 -7.02 2.63 -2.62
C GLN A 164 -5.66 3.26 -2.34
N MET A 165 -5.01 3.76 -3.39
CA MET A 165 -3.62 4.23 -3.31
C MET A 165 -3.42 5.25 -2.17
N PRO A 166 -2.31 5.15 -1.42
CA PRO A 166 -1.16 4.25 -1.62
C PRO A 166 -1.34 2.80 -1.12
N TYR A 167 -2.54 2.37 -0.73
CA TYR A 167 -2.79 1.09 -0.08
C TYR A 167 -3.40 0.00 -0.97
N MET A 168 -3.08 -1.26 -0.64
CA MET A 168 -3.87 -2.43 -1.03
C MET A 168 -4.25 -3.25 0.20
N ILE A 169 -5.44 -3.83 0.19
CA ILE A 169 -6.00 -4.63 1.28
C ILE A 169 -6.46 -5.96 0.70
N PHE A 170 -6.04 -7.06 1.32
CA PHE A 170 -6.37 -8.42 0.89
C PHE A 170 -7.10 -9.16 2.01
N THR A 171 -8.30 -9.65 1.71
CA THR A 171 -9.18 -10.35 2.65
C THR A 171 -9.63 -11.67 2.02
N GLY A 172 -9.75 -12.75 2.81
CA GLY A 172 -10.32 -13.99 2.29
C GLY A 172 -11.74 -13.75 1.76
N LEU A 173 -12.05 -14.22 0.54
CA LEU A 173 -13.33 -13.90 -0.11
C LEU A 173 -14.54 -14.35 0.71
N GLU A 174 -14.48 -15.54 1.31
CA GLU A 174 -15.56 -16.09 2.13
C GLU A 174 -15.72 -15.33 3.46
N ASP A 175 -14.63 -14.89 4.09
CA ASP A 175 -14.67 -14.06 5.30
C ASP A 175 -15.28 -12.68 4.99
N TYR A 176 -14.94 -12.08 3.83
CA TYR A 176 -15.55 -10.83 3.36
C TYR A 176 -17.03 -11.01 3.02
N LYS A 177 -17.45 -12.12 2.40
CA LYS A 177 -18.87 -12.44 2.17
C LYS A 177 -19.65 -12.59 3.48
N ALA A 178 -19.03 -13.17 4.52
CA ALA A 178 -19.65 -13.40 5.81
C ALA A 178 -19.73 -12.15 6.72
N ARG A 179 -18.79 -11.19 6.58
CA ARG A 179 -18.64 -10.06 7.53
C ARG A 179 -18.56 -8.67 6.87
N GLY A 180 -18.52 -8.59 5.55
CA GLY A 180 -18.32 -7.34 4.81
C GLY A 180 -17.06 -6.60 5.27
N THR A 181 -17.20 -5.29 5.48
CA THR A 181 -16.13 -4.41 5.98
C THR A 181 -15.67 -4.69 7.41
N GLN A 182 -16.33 -5.61 8.14
CA GLN A 182 -15.88 -6.10 9.45
C GLN A 182 -15.02 -7.36 9.37
N ALA A 183 -14.75 -7.89 8.17
CA ALA A 183 -13.77 -8.94 7.97
C ALA A 183 -12.35 -8.41 8.24
N SER A 184 -11.56 -9.14 9.03
CA SER A 184 -10.15 -8.80 9.23
C SER A 184 -9.37 -9.03 7.93
N PRO A 185 -8.57 -8.07 7.45
CA PRO A 185 -7.68 -8.31 6.33
C PRO A 185 -6.63 -9.35 6.72
N TYR A 186 -6.20 -10.17 5.75
CA TYR A 186 -5.10 -11.12 5.93
C TYR A 186 -3.76 -10.43 5.69
N TYR A 187 -3.73 -9.46 4.77
CA TYR A 187 -2.54 -8.78 4.29
C TYR A 187 -2.86 -7.36 3.83
N THR A 188 -1.94 -6.44 4.10
CA THR A 188 -2.07 -5.03 3.72
C THR A 188 -0.76 -4.52 3.16
N VAL A 189 -0.80 -3.75 2.08
CA VAL A 189 0.37 -3.22 1.38
C VAL A 189 0.32 -1.70 1.41
N THR A 190 1.46 -1.06 1.66
CA THR A 190 1.65 0.39 1.57
C THR A 190 2.77 0.71 0.58
N HIS A 191 2.56 1.70 -0.28
CA HIS A 191 3.54 2.23 -1.22
C HIS A 191 4.03 3.60 -0.74
N TYR A 192 5.35 3.77 -0.66
CA TYR A 192 6.04 4.96 -0.15
C TYR A 192 6.73 5.69 -1.30
N THR A 193 6.25 6.90 -1.61
CA THR A 193 6.62 7.70 -2.79
C THR A 193 7.67 8.78 -2.50
N GLU A 194 8.19 8.86 -1.29
CA GLU A 194 9.14 9.88 -0.82
C GLU A 194 10.45 9.92 -1.64
N PHE A 195 10.80 8.82 -2.32
CA PHE A 195 11.96 8.72 -3.22
C PHE A 195 11.57 8.61 -4.71
N ALA A 196 10.29 8.74 -5.04
CA ALA A 196 9.79 8.56 -6.41
C ALA A 196 10.37 9.60 -7.39
N GLU A 197 10.41 10.87 -6.99
CA GLU A 197 10.94 11.96 -7.81
C GLU A 197 12.48 11.99 -7.82
N THR A 198 13.11 11.73 -6.67
CA THR A 198 14.56 11.92 -6.50
C THR A 198 15.41 10.70 -6.87
N LYS A 199 14.82 9.51 -6.94
CA LYS A 199 15.52 8.22 -7.16
C LYS A 199 14.79 7.26 -8.11
N ASP A 200 13.68 7.69 -8.74
CA ASP A 200 12.82 6.81 -9.57
C ASP A 200 12.50 5.48 -8.86
N THR A 201 12.17 5.57 -7.57
CA THR A 201 11.99 4.41 -6.69
C THR A 201 10.86 4.66 -5.71
N VAL A 202 9.85 3.79 -5.75
CA VAL A 202 8.79 3.67 -4.75
C VAL A 202 9.09 2.45 -3.89
N LEU A 203 9.17 2.64 -2.58
CA LEU A 203 9.37 1.54 -1.62
C LEU A 203 8.03 0.92 -1.25
N ILE A 204 7.99 -0.38 -1.04
CA ILE A 204 6.74 -1.13 -0.85
C ILE A 204 6.89 -2.03 0.35
N ARG A 205 5.92 -1.95 1.26
CA ARG A 205 5.84 -2.78 2.46
C ARG A 205 4.54 -3.55 2.46
N GLY A 206 4.63 -4.87 2.58
CA GLY A 206 3.55 -5.75 2.95
C GLY A 206 3.59 -6.10 4.44
N ASP A 207 2.49 -5.89 5.15
CA ASP A 207 2.27 -6.33 6.53
C ASP A 207 1.29 -7.52 6.54
N VAL A 208 1.76 -8.70 6.96
CA VAL A 208 0.91 -9.88 7.15
C VAL A 208 0.13 -9.72 8.45
N VAL A 209 -1.18 -9.47 8.34
CA VAL A 209 -2.06 -9.19 9.49
C VAL A 209 -2.53 -10.48 10.14
N PHE A 210 -2.81 -11.53 9.36
CA PHE A 210 -3.33 -12.80 9.86
C PHE A 210 -2.40 -13.99 9.53
N THR A 211 -1.31 -14.10 10.29
CA THR A 211 -0.22 -15.08 10.09
C THR A 211 -0.63 -16.55 10.17
N SER A 212 -1.80 -16.87 10.74
CA SER A 212 -2.37 -18.24 10.73
C SER A 212 -3.17 -18.57 9.47
N LYS A 213 -3.38 -17.60 8.57
CA LYS A 213 -4.06 -17.77 7.28
C LYS A 213 -3.15 -17.57 6.08
N LEU A 214 -2.07 -16.81 6.25
CA LEU A 214 -1.17 -16.40 5.18
C LEU A 214 0.29 -16.47 5.65
N THR A 215 1.14 -17.12 4.88
CA THR A 215 2.59 -17.13 5.09
C THR A 215 3.28 -15.95 4.39
N ASP A 216 4.53 -15.64 4.76
CA ASP A 216 5.32 -14.61 4.08
C ASP A 216 5.53 -14.92 2.59
N SER A 217 5.74 -16.19 2.22
CA SER A 217 5.87 -16.60 0.82
C SER A 217 4.58 -16.39 0.03
N GLU A 218 3.43 -16.76 0.60
CA GLU A 218 2.11 -16.54 0.01
C GLU A 218 1.78 -15.04 -0.11
N ALA A 219 2.15 -14.23 0.89
CA ALA A 219 1.97 -12.79 0.88
C ALA A 219 2.81 -12.10 -0.21
N LYS A 220 4.05 -12.57 -0.43
CA LYS A 220 4.89 -12.15 -1.57
C LYS A 220 4.23 -12.50 -2.90
N THR A 221 3.77 -13.74 -3.08
CA THR A 221 3.06 -14.16 -4.31
C THR A 221 1.77 -13.37 -4.54
N LEU A 222 1.01 -13.02 -3.49
CA LEU A 222 -0.16 -12.14 -3.61
C LEU A 222 0.22 -10.74 -4.12
N LEU A 223 1.30 -10.15 -3.59
CA LEU A 223 1.78 -8.84 -4.02
C LEU A 223 2.19 -8.84 -5.51
N GLU A 224 3.02 -9.80 -5.90
CA GLU A 224 3.49 -9.98 -7.27
C GLU A 224 2.33 -10.23 -8.24
N THR A 225 1.36 -11.06 -7.84
CA THR A 225 0.16 -11.35 -8.61
C THR A 225 -0.69 -10.08 -8.78
N ALA A 226 -0.98 -9.36 -7.68
CA ALA A 226 -1.76 -8.12 -7.70
C ALA A 226 -1.13 -7.04 -8.60
N HIS A 227 0.17 -6.79 -8.45
CA HIS A 227 0.91 -5.88 -9.33
C HIS A 227 0.85 -6.35 -10.78
N SER A 228 1.01 -7.65 -11.07
CA SER A 228 0.92 -8.15 -12.45
C SER A 228 -0.43 -7.87 -13.10
N PHE A 229 -1.53 -7.92 -12.34
CA PHE A 229 -2.88 -7.62 -12.86
C PHE A 229 -3.08 -6.13 -13.18
N TYR A 230 -2.45 -5.21 -12.45
CA TYR A 230 -2.56 -3.78 -12.73
C TYR A 230 -1.49 -3.27 -13.70
N LEU A 231 -0.31 -3.90 -13.76
CA LEU A 231 0.81 -3.43 -14.58
C LEU A 231 0.89 -4.07 -15.97
N ASN A 232 0.29 -5.24 -16.18
CA ASN A 232 0.23 -5.88 -17.51
C ASN A 232 -1.11 -5.59 -18.20
N ASP A 233 -1.06 -5.11 -19.44
CA ASP A 233 -2.24 -4.67 -20.20
C ASP A 233 -3.27 -5.78 -20.47
N VAL A 234 -2.80 -7.01 -20.73
CA VAL A 234 -3.67 -8.17 -20.99
C VAL A 234 -4.38 -8.58 -19.70
N ARG A 235 -3.63 -8.71 -18.59
CA ARG A 235 -4.20 -9.04 -17.28
C ARG A 235 -5.13 -7.94 -16.76
N TYR A 236 -4.82 -6.67 -17.03
CA TYR A 236 -5.64 -5.54 -16.60
C TYR A 236 -7.05 -5.54 -17.21
N ARG A 237 -7.25 -6.13 -18.40
CA ARG A 237 -8.60 -6.28 -18.97
C ARG A 237 -9.55 -7.09 -18.08
N LEU A 238 -9.04 -8.06 -17.32
CA LEU A 238 -9.86 -8.83 -16.37
C LEU A 238 -10.24 -7.97 -15.14
N VAL A 239 -9.34 -7.11 -14.67
CA VAL A 239 -9.60 -6.13 -13.61
C VAL A 239 -10.64 -5.11 -14.07
N GLU A 240 -10.47 -4.57 -15.28
CA GLU A 240 -11.40 -3.63 -15.88
C GLU A 240 -12.81 -4.24 -16.04
N ARG A 241 -12.89 -5.46 -16.60
CA ARG A 241 -14.15 -6.18 -16.76
C ARG A 241 -14.83 -6.44 -15.40
N PHE A 242 -14.08 -6.86 -14.38
CA PHE A 242 -14.60 -7.04 -13.01
C PHE A 242 -15.25 -5.76 -12.44
N ASN A 243 -14.65 -4.58 -12.66
CA ASN A 243 -15.14 -3.32 -12.07
C ASN A 243 -16.23 -2.62 -12.91
N LYS A 244 -16.22 -2.79 -14.24
CA LYS A 244 -17.08 -2.02 -15.17
C LYS A 244 -18.16 -2.86 -15.87
N GLU A 245 -17.87 -4.13 -16.11
CA GLU A 245 -18.63 -5.05 -16.96
C GLU A 245 -18.85 -6.38 -16.22
N THR A 246 -19.20 -6.32 -14.93
CA THR A 246 -19.12 -7.46 -13.99
C THR A 246 -19.95 -8.68 -14.39
N HIS A 247 -20.95 -8.51 -15.29
CA HIS A 247 -21.75 -9.60 -15.85
C HIS A 247 -20.98 -10.45 -16.88
N GLU A 248 -19.97 -9.88 -17.55
CA GLU A 248 -19.07 -10.57 -18.49
C GLU A 248 -17.81 -11.14 -17.79
N PHE A 249 -17.65 -10.90 -16.48
CA PHE A 249 -16.50 -11.38 -15.72
C PHE A 249 -16.64 -12.86 -15.35
N GLU A 250 -15.73 -13.68 -15.86
CA GLU A 250 -15.59 -15.09 -15.47
C GLU A 250 -14.30 -15.33 -14.69
N PHE A 251 -14.40 -15.89 -13.49
CA PHE A 251 -13.22 -16.19 -12.65
C PHE A 251 -12.30 -17.26 -13.28
N LYS A 252 -12.82 -18.10 -14.18
CA LYS A 252 -12.01 -19.09 -14.93
C LYS A 252 -10.91 -18.42 -15.77
N ASP A 253 -11.17 -17.22 -16.31
CA ASP A 253 -10.21 -16.45 -17.11
C ASP A 253 -9.01 -16.02 -16.25
N VAL A 254 -9.27 -15.73 -14.96
CA VAL A 254 -8.23 -15.40 -13.95
C VAL A 254 -7.39 -16.64 -13.62
N LEU A 255 -7.98 -17.84 -13.56
CA LEU A 255 -7.23 -19.09 -13.38
C LEU A 255 -6.35 -19.37 -14.60
N GLN A 256 -6.91 -19.25 -15.82
CA GLN A 256 -6.17 -19.48 -17.07
C GLN A 256 -4.98 -18.51 -17.25
N VAL A 257 -5.15 -17.21 -17.00
CA VAL A 257 -4.06 -16.23 -17.19
C VAL A 257 -2.92 -16.34 -16.17
N LEU A 258 -3.11 -17.18 -15.15
CA LEU A 258 -2.13 -17.53 -14.11
C LEU A 258 -1.64 -18.98 -14.24
N ASP A 259 -2.00 -19.68 -15.32
CA ASP A 259 -1.69 -21.10 -15.57
C ASP A 259 -2.07 -22.03 -14.40
N MET A 260 -3.13 -21.66 -13.65
CA MET A 260 -3.60 -22.40 -12.49
C MET A 260 -4.37 -23.66 -12.91
N PRO A 261 -4.18 -24.81 -12.21
CA PRO A 261 -4.97 -26.01 -12.47
C PRO A 261 -6.48 -25.76 -12.34
N THR A 262 -7.21 -25.91 -13.44
CA THR A 262 -8.67 -25.96 -13.46
C THR A 262 -9.15 -27.38 -13.17
N MET A 263 -9.80 -27.57 -12.02
CA MET A 263 -10.52 -28.80 -11.63
C MET A 263 -11.95 -28.82 -12.16
#